data_AF-A0A147F577-F1
#
_entry.id   AF-A0A147F577-F1
#
_cell.length_a   1.000
_cell.length_b   1.000
_cell.length_c   1.000
_cell.angle_alpha   90.00
_cell.angle_beta   90.00
_cell.angle_gamma   90.00
#
_symmetry.space_group_name_H-M   'P 1'
#
loop_
_entity.id
_entity.type
_entity.pdbx_description
1 polymer ?
#
loop_
_entity_poly.entity_id
_entity_poly.type
_entity_poly.pdbx_seq_one_letter_code
_entity_poly.pdbx_strand_id
1 'polypeptide(L)'
;MIVCKDHIPNSLPDDNVRYLYAFRYLLERVSWLARSKGEVAAYTLAHIRRFRLANLREYEAILRAMDTQIAWGNLDPHGGRLDQPKNLDQLQLADLVASSHGIAFNAPANTGATDTTHVRALRRIIYHPEGSKLTSYGLKMHPWNDDTKAAYPWVAAL
;
A
#
# COMPACT_ATOMS: atom_id res chain seq x y z
N MET A 1 2.30 -0.59 -1.91
CA MET A 1 1.15 -1.31 -2.51
C MET A 1 0.66 -0.49 -3.69
N ILE A 2 0.39 -1.13 -4.82
CA ILE A 2 0.04 -0.50 -6.09
C ILE A 2 -1.37 -0.94 -6.47
N VAL A 3 -2.22 0.03 -6.78
CA VAL A 3 -3.57 -0.23 -7.27
C VAL A 3 -3.63 0.19 -8.73
N CYS A 4 -3.85 -0.77 -9.61
CA CYS A 4 -4.03 -0.54 -11.04
C CYS A 4 -5.50 -0.19 -11.29
N LYS A 5 -5.84 1.09 -11.10
CA LYS A 5 -7.22 1.61 -11.13
C LYS A 5 -7.95 1.25 -12.43
N ASP A 6 -7.26 1.31 -13.56
CA ASP A 6 -7.82 1.04 -14.89
C ASP A 6 -8.16 -0.44 -15.11
N HIS A 7 -7.64 -1.33 -14.25
CA HIS A 7 -7.89 -2.77 -14.30
C HIS A 7 -8.76 -3.26 -13.15
N ILE A 8 -9.20 -2.38 -12.24
CA ILE A 8 -10.21 -2.74 -11.26
C ILE A 8 -11.54 -2.94 -12.00
N PRO A 9 -12.26 -4.06 -11.79
CA PRO A 9 -13.58 -4.23 -12.38
C PRO A 9 -14.48 -3.03 -12.05
N ASN A 10 -15.14 -2.47 -13.06
CA ASN A 10 -16.09 -1.35 -12.92
C ASN A 10 -17.27 -1.64 -11.97
N SER A 11 -17.39 -2.89 -11.48
CA SER A 11 -18.39 -3.32 -10.50
C SER A 11 -18.13 -2.82 -9.07
N LEU A 12 -16.98 -2.21 -8.77
CA LEU A 12 -16.74 -1.53 -7.49
C LEU A 12 -17.23 -0.07 -7.56
N PRO A 13 -18.34 0.28 -6.87
CA PRO A 13 -19.11 1.50 -7.14
C PRO A 13 -18.57 2.78 -6.50
N ASP A 14 -17.59 2.72 -5.58
CA ASP A 14 -17.10 3.88 -4.82
C ASP A 14 -15.57 3.91 -4.72
N ASP A 15 -14.97 5.07 -4.99
CA ASP A 15 -13.54 5.35 -4.82
C ASP A 15 -13.07 5.14 -3.38
N ASN A 16 -13.95 5.35 -2.39
CA ASN A 16 -13.64 5.02 -0.99
C ASN A 16 -13.39 3.51 -0.85
N VAL A 17 -14.24 2.66 -1.43
CA VAL A 17 -14.08 1.20 -1.35
C VAL A 17 -12.74 0.76 -1.94
N ARG A 18 -12.30 1.41 -3.03
CA ARG A 18 -10.99 1.15 -3.65
C ARG A 18 -9.83 1.55 -2.74
N TYR A 19 -9.91 2.73 -2.12
CA TYR A 19 -8.91 3.21 -1.15
C TYR A 19 -8.83 2.30 0.08
N LEU A 20 -9.99 1.88 0.58
CA LEU A 20 -10.13 0.98 1.72
C LEU A 20 -9.53 -0.41 1.42
N TYR A 21 -9.78 -0.96 0.23
CA TYR A 21 -9.15 -2.22 -0.20
C TYR A 21 -7.62 -2.11 -0.25
N ALA A 22 -7.12 -0.94 -0.66
CA ALA A 22 -5.69 -0.68 -0.67
C ALA A 22 -5.08 -0.60 0.72
N PHE A 23 -5.81 0.05 1.63
CA PHE A 23 -5.45 0.17 3.02
C PHE A 23 -5.38 -1.19 3.73
N ARG A 24 -6.31 -2.12 3.47
CA ARG A 24 -6.24 -3.50 3.98
C ARG A 24 -4.87 -4.13 3.69
N TYR A 25 -4.47 -4.16 2.42
CA TYR A 25 -3.21 -4.80 2.03
C TYR A 25 -1.99 -4.08 2.58
N LEU A 26 -2.04 -2.75 2.70
CA LEU A 26 -0.98 -1.99 3.35
C LEU A 26 -0.85 -2.41 4.83
N LEU A 27 -1.98 -2.50 5.54
CA LEU A 27 -2.02 -2.83 6.95
C LEU A 27 -1.54 -4.26 7.24
N GLU A 28 -1.88 -5.23 6.38
CA GLU A 28 -1.33 -6.59 6.43
C GLU A 28 0.21 -6.54 6.43
N ARG A 29 0.81 -5.78 5.51
CA ARG A 29 2.28 -5.72 5.35
C ARG A 29 2.98 -5.00 6.48
N VAL A 30 2.40 -3.90 6.98
CA VAL A 30 2.90 -3.22 8.18
C VAL A 30 2.87 -4.16 9.37
N SER A 31 1.77 -4.90 9.56
CA SER A 31 1.64 -5.86 10.65
C SER A 31 2.63 -7.03 10.54
N TRP A 32 2.93 -7.51 9.33
CA TRP A 32 3.92 -8.56 9.10
C TRP A 32 5.34 -8.11 9.36
N LEU A 33 5.68 -6.88 8.96
CA LEU A 33 6.97 -6.27 9.27
C LEU A 33 7.15 -6.15 10.79
N ALA A 34 6.15 -5.61 11.49
CA ALA A 34 6.16 -5.49 12.95
C ALA A 34 6.30 -6.87 13.63
N ARG A 35 5.50 -7.86 13.19
CA ARG A 35 5.58 -9.24 13.67
C ARG A 35 6.97 -9.85 13.46
N SER A 36 7.57 -9.65 12.29
CA SER A 36 8.90 -10.20 11.98
C SER A 36 10.01 -9.63 12.85
N LYS A 37 9.80 -8.42 13.39
CA LYS A 37 10.71 -7.77 14.34
C LYS A 37 10.36 -8.04 15.81
N GLY A 38 9.24 -8.71 16.08
CA GLY A 38 8.72 -8.87 17.45
C GLY A 38 8.22 -7.55 18.05
N GLU A 39 7.81 -6.59 17.22
CA GLU A 39 7.42 -5.24 17.62
C GLU A 39 5.90 -5.01 17.49
N VAL A 40 5.43 -3.91 18.07
CA VAL A 40 4.09 -3.35 17.88
C VAL A 40 4.21 -2.06 17.09
N ALA A 41 3.61 -2.00 15.91
CA ALA A 41 3.66 -0.81 15.06
C ALA A 41 2.49 0.15 15.34
N ALA A 42 2.82 1.40 15.63
CA ALA A 42 1.89 2.52 15.48
C ALA A 42 1.92 3.02 14.04
N TYR A 43 0.75 3.39 13.49
CA TYR A 43 0.66 3.88 12.13
C TYR A 43 -0.23 5.14 12.04
N THR A 44 0.18 6.03 11.14
CA THR A 44 -0.52 7.29 10.85
C THR A 44 -0.76 7.38 9.36
N LEU A 45 -1.99 7.71 8.96
CA LEU A 45 -2.34 7.96 7.57
C LEU A 45 -2.41 9.47 7.32
N ALA A 46 -1.98 9.87 6.12
CA ALA A 46 -2.20 11.24 5.67
C ALA A 46 -3.72 11.49 5.52
N HIS A 47 -4.21 12.53 6.18
CA HIS A 47 -5.61 12.90 6.15
C HIS A 47 -5.97 13.50 4.79
N ILE A 48 -6.75 12.75 4.01
CA ILE A 48 -7.34 13.18 2.74
C ILE A 48 -8.69 13.89 2.97
N ARG A 49 -9.06 14.77 2.05
CA ARG A 49 -10.31 15.56 2.16
C ARG A 49 -11.51 14.62 2.31
N ARG A 50 -12.36 14.87 3.33
CA ARG A 50 -13.58 14.10 3.66
C ARG A 50 -13.37 12.73 4.31
N PHE A 51 -12.14 12.27 4.58
CA PHE A 51 -11.89 11.03 5.32
C PHE A 51 -11.63 11.31 6.81
N ARG A 52 -12.62 11.03 7.66
CA ARG A 52 -12.55 11.32 9.10
C ARG A 52 -12.01 10.13 9.88
N LEU A 53 -11.53 10.37 11.11
CA LEU A 53 -11.06 9.30 12.00
C LEU A 53 -12.17 8.26 12.28
N ALA A 54 -13.43 8.68 12.33
CA ALA A 54 -14.57 7.77 12.48
C ALA A 54 -14.65 6.76 11.32
N ASN A 55 -14.40 7.19 10.08
CA ASN A 55 -14.37 6.30 8.91
C ASN A 55 -13.23 5.28 9.02
N LEU A 56 -12.06 5.72 9.52
CA LEU A 56 -10.94 4.80 9.77
C LEU A 56 -11.31 3.74 10.80
N ARG A 57 -11.91 4.15 11.92
CA ARG A 57 -12.33 3.24 13.00
C ARG A 57 -13.39 2.24 12.55
N GLU A 58 -14.39 2.72 11.82
CA GLU A 58 -15.41 1.86 11.22
C GLU A 58 -14.77 0.83 10.28
N TYR A 59 -13.83 1.25 9.44
CA TYR A 59 -13.17 0.33 8.54
C TYR A 59 -12.23 -0.67 9.24
N GLU A 60 -11.49 -0.23 10.26
CA GLU A 60 -10.70 -1.16 11.10
C GLU A 60 -11.60 -2.21 11.77
N ALA A 61 -12.79 -1.83 12.24
CA ALA A 61 -13.76 -2.76 12.81
C ALA A 61 -14.23 -3.79 11.77
N ILE A 62 -14.53 -3.35 10.54
CA ILE A 62 -14.86 -4.24 9.42
C ILE A 62 -13.69 -5.21 9.15
N LEU A 63 -12.45 -4.72 9.06
CA LEU A 63 -11.28 -5.56 8.80
C LEU A 63 -11.02 -6.59 9.90
N ARG A 64 -11.35 -6.29 11.16
CA ARG A 64 -11.27 -7.24 12.28
C ARG A 64 -12.31 -8.35 12.20
N ALA A 65 -13.48 -8.06 11.62
CA ALA A 65 -14.55 -9.04 11.41
C ALA A 65 -14.37 -9.86 10.12
N MET A 66 -13.57 -9.36 9.18
CA MET A 66 -13.27 -10.05 7.93
C MET A 66 -12.11 -11.05 8.09
N ASP A 67 -12.10 -12.07 7.23
CA ASP A 67 -10.94 -12.93 7.06
C ASP A 67 -9.79 -12.17 6.36
N THR A 68 -8.87 -11.66 7.17
CA THR A 68 -7.71 -10.89 6.76
C THR A 68 -6.44 -11.50 7.33
N GLN A 69 -5.31 -11.22 6.68
CA GLN A 69 -4.02 -11.70 7.17
C GLN A 69 -3.33 -10.68 8.10
N ILE A 70 -4.09 -9.72 8.64
CA ILE A 70 -3.56 -8.67 9.50
C ILE A 70 -3.18 -9.28 10.86
N ALA A 71 -1.91 -9.16 11.24
CA ALA A 71 -1.43 -9.54 12.56
C ALA A 71 -1.79 -8.46 13.59
N TRP A 72 -3.05 -8.42 14.02
CA TRP A 72 -3.57 -7.37 14.91
C TRP A 72 -2.83 -7.23 16.24
N GLY A 73 -2.22 -8.31 16.76
CA GLY A 73 -1.39 -8.26 17.96
C GLY A 73 -0.06 -7.51 17.80
N ASN A 74 0.32 -7.17 16.57
CA ASN A 74 1.53 -6.42 16.22
C ASN A 74 1.23 -5.00 15.73
N LEU A 75 0.01 -4.51 15.97
CA LEU A 75 -0.41 -3.14 15.71
C LEU A 75 -0.84 -2.47 17.02
N ASP A 76 -0.65 -1.17 17.12
CA ASP A 76 -1.12 -0.39 18.27
C ASP A 76 -2.62 -0.65 18.50
N PRO A 77 -3.03 -1.16 19.68
CA PRO A 77 -4.42 -1.49 19.96
C PRO A 77 -5.37 -0.29 19.90
N HIS A 78 -4.86 0.94 19.99
CA HIS A 78 -5.65 2.17 19.86
C HIS A 78 -6.04 2.49 18.40
N GLY A 79 -5.52 1.73 17.44
CA GLY A 79 -5.77 1.89 16.01
C GLY A 79 -5.00 3.04 15.36
N GLY A 80 -5.24 3.22 14.07
CA GLY A 80 -4.52 4.20 13.25
C GLY A 80 -4.82 5.65 13.62
N ARG A 81 -3.88 6.55 13.33
CA ARG A 81 -4.06 8.01 13.48
C ARG A 81 -4.20 8.68 12.13
N LEU A 82 -4.76 9.89 12.11
CA LEU A 82 -4.80 10.76 10.94
C LEU A 82 -4.03 12.04 11.23
N ASP A 83 -3.15 12.44 10.31
CA ASP A 83 -2.42 13.71 10.40
C ASP A 83 -2.12 14.28 9.01
N GLN A 84 -1.52 15.45 8.93
CA GLN A 84 -1.14 16.12 7.69
C GLN A 84 0.36 15.99 7.43
N PRO A 85 0.81 15.82 6.16
CA PRO A 85 2.24 15.75 5.84
C PRO A 85 3.07 16.95 6.33
N LYS A 86 2.47 18.15 6.38
CA LYS A 86 3.13 19.35 6.92
C LYS A 86 3.48 19.28 8.41
N ASN A 87 2.86 18.36 9.17
CA ASN A 87 3.06 18.23 10.61
C ASN A 87 3.97 17.04 10.97
N LEU A 88 4.18 16.10 10.03
CA LEU A 88 4.86 14.84 10.31
C LEU A 88 5.73 14.42 9.12
N ASP A 89 7.05 14.57 9.26
CA ASP A 89 8.04 14.29 8.20
C ASP A 89 7.93 12.86 7.66
N GLN A 90 7.56 11.89 8.50
CA GLN A 90 7.35 10.50 8.09
C GLN A 90 6.25 10.36 7.01
N LEU A 91 5.22 11.23 7.04
CA LEU A 91 4.20 11.24 5.99
C LEU A 91 4.74 11.82 4.68
N GLN A 92 5.67 12.78 4.73
CA GLN A 92 6.35 13.28 3.54
C GLN A 92 7.27 12.21 2.94
N LEU A 93 8.01 11.48 3.79
CA LEU A 93 8.81 10.33 3.34
C LEU A 93 7.93 9.25 2.72
N ALA A 94 6.79 8.94 3.33
CA ALA A 94 5.82 7.99 2.77
C ALA A 94 5.29 8.45 1.40
N ASP A 95 5.02 9.75 1.24
CA ASP A 95 4.56 10.34 -0.02
C ASP A 95 5.65 10.32 -1.10
N LEU A 96 6.92 10.60 -0.75
CA LEU A 96 8.06 10.48 -1.65
C LEU A 96 8.24 9.04 -2.15
N VAL A 97 8.17 8.06 -1.25
CA VAL A 97 8.24 6.64 -1.61
C VAL A 97 7.03 6.24 -2.46
N ALA A 98 5.82 6.67 -2.12
CA ALA A 98 4.63 6.38 -2.91
C ALA A 98 4.74 6.99 -4.33
N SER A 99 5.22 8.22 -4.44
CA SER A 99 5.44 8.94 -5.70
C SER A 99 6.50 8.28 -6.57
N SER A 100 7.62 7.83 -5.98
CA SER A 100 8.66 7.12 -6.72
C SER A 100 8.16 5.80 -7.32
N HIS A 101 7.24 5.13 -6.62
CA HIS A 101 6.53 3.99 -7.20
C HIS A 101 5.58 4.45 -8.28
N GLY A 102 4.78 5.50 -8.06
CA GLY A 102 3.82 6.04 -9.03
C GLY A 102 4.42 6.31 -10.41
N ILE A 103 5.62 6.89 -10.47
CA ILE A 103 6.35 7.16 -11.74
C ILE A 103 6.70 5.88 -12.51
N ALA A 104 6.96 4.77 -11.81
CA ALA A 104 7.25 3.49 -12.45
C ALA A 104 6.02 2.85 -13.10
N PHE A 105 4.82 3.24 -12.69
CA PHE A 105 3.55 2.71 -13.22
C PHE A 105 2.82 3.68 -14.15
N ASN A 106 3.12 4.98 -14.06
CA ASN A 106 2.45 6.03 -14.82
C ASN A 106 3.50 6.85 -15.56
N ALA A 107 3.68 6.59 -16.85
CA ALA A 107 4.54 7.42 -17.69
C ALA A 107 3.99 8.85 -17.70
N PRO A 108 4.84 9.88 -17.56
CA PRO A 108 4.42 11.26 -17.82
C PRO A 108 3.84 11.35 -19.24
N ALA A 109 2.73 12.08 -19.39
CA ALA A 109 2.00 12.22 -20.65
C ALA A 109 2.88 12.68 -21.83
N ASN A 110 4.03 13.29 -21.53
CA ASN A 110 4.90 13.95 -22.49
C ASN A 110 6.15 13.12 -22.84
N THR A 111 6.47 12.07 -22.08
CA THR A 111 7.69 11.27 -22.29
C THR A 111 7.40 9.84 -22.70
N GLY A 112 6.23 9.30 -22.37
CA GLY A 112 5.82 7.94 -22.73
C GLY A 112 6.64 6.80 -22.09
N ALA A 113 7.70 7.13 -21.35
CA ALA A 113 8.58 6.16 -20.70
C ALA A 113 8.31 6.13 -19.18
N THR A 114 8.06 4.94 -18.64
CA THR A 114 8.06 4.68 -17.20
C THR A 114 9.49 4.47 -16.69
N ASP A 115 9.84 5.04 -15.54
CA ASP A 115 11.15 4.82 -14.91
C ASP A 115 11.05 3.84 -13.73
N THR A 116 11.68 2.68 -13.87
CA THR A 116 11.70 1.63 -12.83
C THR A 116 12.92 1.70 -11.90
N THR A 117 13.86 2.62 -12.17
CA THR A 117 15.15 2.73 -11.47
C THR A 117 14.96 2.91 -9.98
N HIS A 118 14.05 3.82 -9.58
CA HIS A 118 13.76 4.08 -8.17
C HIS A 118 13.14 2.88 -7.45
N VAL A 119 12.18 2.19 -8.07
CA VAL A 119 11.57 0.98 -7.49
C VAL A 119 12.62 -0.13 -7.31
N ARG A 120 13.53 -0.29 -8.29
CA ARG A 120 14.63 -1.25 -8.21
C ARG A 120 15.62 -0.90 -7.10
N ALA A 121 15.94 0.38 -6.92
CA ALA A 121 16.81 0.84 -5.84
C ALA A 121 16.18 0.60 -4.45
N LEU A 122 14.87 0.82 -4.33
CA LEU A 122 14.11 0.61 -3.09
C LEU A 122 13.91 -0.86 -2.72
N ARG A 123 14.14 -1.80 -3.66
CA ARG A 123 13.99 -3.25 -3.42
C ARG A 123 14.66 -3.73 -2.13
N ARG A 124 15.83 -3.18 -1.79
CA ARG A 124 16.62 -3.58 -0.62
C ARG A 124 16.01 -3.16 0.73
N ILE A 125 15.11 -2.19 0.73
CA ILE A 125 14.50 -1.65 1.96
C ILE A 125 13.02 -2.00 2.09
N ILE A 126 12.39 -2.48 1.02
CA ILE A 126 11.01 -2.94 1.06
C ILE A 126 10.98 -4.28 1.80
N TYR A 127 10.04 -4.44 2.73
CA TYR A 127 9.86 -5.68 3.46
C TYR A 127 9.59 -6.87 2.53
N HIS A 128 10.48 -7.85 2.55
CA HIS A 128 10.25 -9.19 2.03
C HIS A 128 11.05 -10.18 2.88
N PRO A 129 10.47 -11.32 3.30
CA PRO A 129 11.25 -12.41 3.88
C PRO A 129 12.40 -12.86 2.97
N GLU A 130 13.47 -13.36 3.56
CA GLU A 130 14.59 -13.94 2.82
C GLU A 130 14.10 -15.08 1.92
N GLY A 131 14.63 -15.13 0.69
CA GLY A 131 14.23 -16.12 -0.33
C GLY A 131 12.84 -15.89 -0.95
N SER A 132 12.07 -14.90 -0.49
CA SER A 132 10.75 -14.58 -1.05
C SER A 132 10.81 -13.55 -2.18
N LYS A 133 9.85 -13.64 -3.11
CA LYS A 133 9.68 -12.64 -4.18
C LYS A 133 9.16 -11.32 -3.62
N LEU A 134 9.65 -10.20 -4.13
CA LEU A 134 9.19 -8.88 -3.74
C LEU A 134 7.67 -8.73 -3.97
N THR A 135 7.16 -9.33 -5.05
CA THR A 135 5.74 -9.28 -5.45
C THR A 135 4.79 -10.03 -4.51
N SER A 136 5.30 -10.91 -3.66
CA SER A 136 4.50 -11.63 -2.67
C SER A 136 4.21 -10.78 -1.44
N TYR A 137 5.26 -10.18 -0.87
CA TYR A 137 5.19 -9.51 0.43
C TYR A 137 5.32 -7.99 0.29
N GLY A 138 6.36 -7.51 -0.37
CA GLY A 138 6.71 -6.09 -0.41
C GLY A 138 5.86 -5.25 -1.36
N LEU A 139 5.77 -5.67 -2.62
CA LEU A 139 5.10 -4.94 -3.69
C LEU A 139 3.86 -5.71 -4.15
N LYS A 140 2.71 -5.39 -3.58
CA LYS A 140 1.43 -5.93 -4.06
C LYS A 140 0.85 -5.05 -5.16
N MET A 141 0.54 -5.64 -6.30
CA MET A 141 -0.29 -5.03 -7.34
C MET A 141 -1.72 -5.60 -7.25
N HIS A 142 -2.71 -4.74 -7.39
CA HIS A 142 -4.12 -5.12 -7.35
C HIS A 142 -4.92 -4.49 -8.51
N PRO A 143 -5.73 -5.27 -9.26
CA PRO A 143 -5.82 -6.73 -9.19
C PRO A 143 -4.50 -7.42 -9.62
N TRP A 144 -4.36 -8.71 -9.29
CA TRP A 144 -3.23 -9.54 -9.74
C TRP A 144 -3.74 -10.60 -10.72
N ASN A 145 -4.08 -10.15 -11.93
CA ASN A 145 -4.61 -10.96 -13.02
C ASN A 145 -3.68 -10.90 -14.25
N ASP A 146 -4.02 -11.59 -15.33
CA ASP A 146 -3.13 -11.67 -16.48
C ASP A 146 -3.03 -10.33 -17.23
N ASP A 147 -4.09 -9.53 -17.25
CA ASP A 147 -4.09 -8.18 -17.84
C ASP A 147 -3.10 -7.24 -17.13
N THR A 148 -3.16 -7.19 -15.79
CA THR A 148 -2.25 -6.34 -14.99
C THR A 148 -0.80 -6.82 -15.06
N LYS A 149 -0.55 -8.13 -15.13
CA LYS A 149 0.79 -8.67 -15.35
C LYS A 149 1.33 -8.33 -16.74
N ALA A 150 0.48 -8.40 -17.77
CA ALA A 150 0.85 -8.06 -19.14
C ALA A 150 1.13 -6.56 -19.30
N ALA A 151 0.42 -5.70 -18.59
CA ALA A 151 0.67 -4.26 -18.58
C ALA A 151 2.00 -3.88 -17.92
N TYR A 152 2.45 -4.66 -16.91
CA TYR A 152 3.67 -4.35 -16.15
C TYR A 152 4.60 -5.58 -16.03
N PRO A 153 5.17 -6.08 -17.14
CA PRO A 153 5.95 -7.33 -17.15
C PRO A 153 7.22 -7.24 -16.31
N TRP A 154 7.78 -6.03 -16.15
CA TRP A 154 8.97 -5.78 -15.34
C TRP A 154 8.75 -6.08 -13.85
N VAL A 155 7.51 -6.07 -13.36
CA VAL A 155 7.18 -6.36 -11.95
C VAL A 155 7.42 -7.83 -11.62
N ALA A 156 7.21 -8.74 -12.58
CA ALA A 156 7.49 -10.17 -12.38
C ALA A 156 8.99 -10.46 -12.20
N ALA A 157 9.86 -9.54 -12.64
CA ALA A 157 11.31 -9.65 -12.55
C ALA A 157 11.92 -8.99 -11.29
N LEU A 158 11.10 -8.56 -10.33
CA LEU A 158 11.52 -7.95 -9.05
C LEU A 158 11.64 -8.96 -7.89
#